data_AF-A0A7R9Z0K2-F1
#
_entry.id   AF-A0A7R9Z0K2-F1
#
_cell.length_a   1.000
_cell.length_b   1.000
_cell.length_c   1.000
_cell.angle_alpha   90.00
_cell.angle_beta   90.00
_cell.angle_gamma   90.00
#
_symmetry.space_group_name_H-M   'P 1'
#
loop_
_entity.id
_entity.type
_entity.pdbx_description
1 polymer ?
#
loop_
_entity_poly.entity_id
_entity_poly.type
_entity_poly.pdbx_seq_one_letter_code
_entity_poly.pdbx_strand_id
1 'polypeptide(L)'
;KEIMCVIEMLEKKQKFQKAANLLYACVLADSNNEQLRARWGDLIAKVNTQNIEIHQVKDAKAAEQDRALESKINKQSAAALSQTKRWQQLRDQGGLPPDDPNWHIGRLRPWMVPQAMERGMAHKSAAQNATDPFQKLYAYEEASKMFTRVLEVKQLPEARAAFNECCAAMNVEYQRMKQVKRQTKALNPDAPMTKIGDFNTKRTPWVQGVLRNA
;
A
#
# COMPACT_ATOMS: atom_id res chain seq x y z
N LYS A 1 17.39 -14.62 -34.83
CA LYS A 1 18.16 -13.39 -35.13
C LYS A 1 17.26 -12.17 -35.36
N GLU A 2 16.16 -12.30 -36.11
CA GLU A 2 15.22 -11.18 -36.36
C GLU A 2 14.56 -10.61 -35.09
N ILE A 3 14.12 -11.46 -34.16
CA ILE A 3 13.50 -11.02 -32.88
C ILE A 3 14.45 -10.17 -32.03
N MET A 4 15.74 -10.51 -31.99
CA MET A 4 16.74 -9.73 -31.23
C MET A 4 16.92 -8.32 -31.82
N CYS A 5 16.90 -8.19 -33.15
CA CYS A 5 16.95 -6.88 -33.81
C CYS A 5 15.71 -6.03 -33.48
N VAL A 6 14.52 -6.63 -33.41
CA VAL A 6 13.29 -5.95 -32.98
C VAL A 6 13.38 -5.50 -31.52
N ILE A 7 13.94 -6.33 -30.63
CA ILE A 7 14.18 -5.99 -29.22
C ILE A 7 15.11 -4.77 -29.10
N GLU A 8 16.23 -4.77 -29.83
CA GLU A 8 17.17 -3.65 -29.84
C GLU A 8 16.53 -2.35 -30.35
N MET A 9 15.69 -2.42 -31.38
CA MET A 9 14.92 -1.26 -31.85
C MET A 9 13.93 -0.74 -30.80
N LEU A 10 13.28 -1.63 -30.05
CA LEU A 10 12.34 -1.26 -28.98
C LEU A 10 13.09 -0.64 -27.79
N GLU A 11 14.27 -1.14 -27.45
CA GLU A 11 15.14 -0.55 -26.43
C GLU A 11 15.62 0.85 -26.80
N LYS A 12 16.04 1.07 -28.06
CA LYS A 12 16.42 2.41 -28.56
C LYS A 12 15.26 3.40 -28.46
N LYS A 13 14.02 2.93 -28.57
CA LYS A 13 12.80 3.73 -28.39
C LYS A 13 12.32 3.82 -26.93
N GLN A 14 13.11 3.33 -25.97
CA GLN A 14 12.78 3.24 -24.54
C GLN A 14 11.47 2.47 -24.25
N LYS A 15 11.06 1.56 -25.14
CA LYS A 15 9.88 0.71 -24.97
C LYS A 15 10.26 -0.61 -24.28
N PHE A 16 10.91 -0.50 -23.12
CA PHE A 16 11.51 -1.64 -22.41
C PHE A 16 10.50 -2.73 -22.04
N GLN A 17 9.28 -2.38 -21.63
CA GLN A 17 8.24 -3.38 -21.30
C GLN A 17 7.85 -4.20 -22.53
N LYS A 18 7.72 -3.56 -23.70
CA LYS A 18 7.40 -4.25 -24.95
C LYS A 18 8.55 -5.15 -25.38
N ALA A 19 9.79 -4.69 -25.24
CA ALA A 19 10.98 -5.50 -25.49
C ALA A 19 11.05 -6.72 -24.56
N ALA A 20 10.79 -6.52 -23.25
CA ALA A 20 10.79 -7.58 -22.25
C ALA A 20 9.71 -8.63 -22.52
N ASN A 21 8.49 -8.20 -22.84
CA ASN A 21 7.38 -9.11 -23.16
C ASN A 21 7.67 -9.94 -24.43
N LEU A 22 8.28 -9.31 -25.44
CA LEU A 22 8.64 -9.98 -26.68
C LEU A 22 9.76 -11.01 -26.45
N LEU A 23 10.76 -10.68 -25.64
CA LEU A 23 11.85 -11.58 -25.29
C LEU A 23 11.41 -12.71 -24.35
N TYR A 24 10.44 -12.47 -23.47
CA TYR A 24 9.92 -13.46 -22.54
C TYR A 24 9.38 -14.71 -23.25
N ALA A 25 8.69 -14.53 -24.38
CA ALA A 25 8.21 -15.64 -25.20
C ALA A 25 9.35 -16.56 -25.68
N CYS A 26 10.52 -15.99 -25.98
CA CYS A 26 11.71 -16.76 -26.36
C CYS A 26 12.35 -17.46 -25.15
N VAL A 27 12.37 -16.81 -23.99
CA VAL A 27 12.85 -17.40 -22.73
C VAL A 27 11.99 -18.58 -22.29
N LEU A 28 10.67 -18.53 -22.51
CA LEU A 28 9.77 -19.65 -22.22
C LEU A 28 9.98 -20.84 -23.17
N ALA A 29 10.29 -20.56 -24.44
CA ALA A 29 10.53 -21.60 -25.45
C ALA A 29 11.88 -22.32 -25.26
N ASP A 30 12.88 -21.63 -24.70
CA ASP A 30 14.20 -22.19 -24.40
C ASP A 30 14.67 -21.73 -23.00
N SER A 31 14.09 -22.34 -21.98
CA SER A 31 14.31 -21.97 -20.58
C SER A 31 15.74 -22.20 -20.08
N ASN A 32 16.51 -23.04 -20.78
CA ASN A 32 17.88 -23.37 -20.40
C ASN A 32 18.88 -22.36 -20.98
N ASN A 33 18.46 -21.47 -21.87
CA ASN A 33 19.31 -20.45 -22.45
C ASN A 33 19.60 -19.32 -21.46
N GLU A 34 20.76 -19.40 -20.80
CA GLU A 34 21.21 -18.42 -19.82
C GLU A 34 21.35 -17.02 -20.39
N GLN A 35 21.76 -16.87 -21.65
CA GLN A 35 21.94 -15.57 -22.29
C GLN A 35 20.59 -14.86 -22.49
N LEU A 36 19.56 -15.58 -22.94
CA LEU A 36 18.21 -15.02 -23.10
C LEU A 36 17.60 -14.64 -21.75
N ARG A 37 17.80 -15.47 -20.72
CA ARG A 37 17.34 -15.19 -19.35
C ARG A 37 18.02 -13.95 -18.78
N ALA A 38 19.34 -13.85 -18.90
CA ALA A 38 20.10 -12.69 -18.44
C ALA A 38 19.63 -11.42 -19.16
N ARG A 39 19.47 -11.46 -20.48
CA ARG A 39 19.01 -10.32 -21.27
C ARG A 39 17.58 -9.89 -20.93
N TRP A 40 16.69 -10.84 -20.67
CA TRP A 40 15.34 -10.53 -20.20
C TRP A 40 15.37 -9.90 -18.80
N GLY A 41 16.23 -10.41 -17.91
CA GLY A 41 16.49 -9.82 -16.60
C GLY A 41 16.93 -8.35 -16.70
N ASP A 42 17.87 -8.04 -17.60
CA ASP A 42 18.32 -6.66 -17.85
C ASP A 42 17.17 -5.75 -18.31
N LEU A 43 16.31 -6.25 -19.21
CA LEU A 43 15.15 -5.49 -19.69
C LEU A 43 14.14 -5.23 -18.58
N ILE A 44 13.88 -6.21 -17.72
CA ILE A 44 13.02 -6.04 -16.55
C ILE A 44 13.61 -5.04 -15.56
N ALA A 45 14.93 -5.07 -15.34
CA ALA A 45 15.60 -4.06 -14.52
C ALA A 45 15.39 -2.65 -15.09
N LYS A 46 15.58 -2.45 -16.40
CA LYS A 46 15.32 -1.16 -17.08
C LYS A 46 13.85 -0.71 -16.97
N VAL A 47 12.90 -1.64 -17.11
CA VAL A 47 11.46 -1.36 -16.88
C VAL A 47 11.22 -0.86 -15.46
N ASN A 48 11.79 -1.54 -14.47
CA ASN A 48 11.62 -1.18 -13.07
C ASN A 48 12.20 0.22 -12.79
N THR A 49 13.40 0.52 -13.31
CA THR A 49 13.99 1.86 -13.21
C THR A 49 13.10 2.92 -13.86
N GLN A 50 12.62 2.68 -15.10
CA GLN A 50 11.73 3.61 -15.79
C GLN A 50 10.41 3.82 -15.03
N ASN A 51 9.84 2.77 -14.44
CA ASN A 51 8.63 2.89 -13.62
C ASN A 51 8.91 3.72 -12.36
N ILE A 52 10.02 3.49 -11.67
CA ILE A 52 10.43 4.28 -10.50
C ILE A 52 10.54 5.76 -10.88
N GLU A 53 11.23 6.08 -11.98
CA GLU A 53 11.39 7.46 -12.47
C GLU A 53 10.04 8.10 -12.82
N ILE A 54 9.16 7.39 -13.54
CA ILE A 54 7.81 7.87 -13.88
C ILE A 54 7.01 8.15 -12.61
N HIS A 55 7.07 7.26 -11.62
CA HIS A 55 6.39 7.45 -10.34
C HIS A 55 6.96 8.65 -9.58
N GLN A 56 8.28 8.80 -9.50
CA GLN A 56 8.92 9.95 -8.87
C GLN A 56 8.54 11.29 -9.54
N VAL A 57 8.47 11.33 -10.87
CA VAL A 57 8.04 12.53 -11.61
C VAL A 57 6.56 12.85 -11.33
N LYS A 58 5.69 11.83 -11.32
CA LYS A 58 4.27 12.01 -10.97
C LYS A 58 4.12 12.52 -9.53
N ASP A 59 4.85 11.95 -8.59
CA ASP A 59 4.83 12.34 -7.19
C ASP A 59 5.39 13.75 -6.99
N ALA A 60 6.44 14.12 -7.70
CA ALA A 60 7.01 15.47 -7.69
C ALA A 60 6.01 16.50 -8.24
N LYS A 61 5.33 16.20 -9.36
CA LYS A 61 4.30 17.07 -9.95
C LYS A 61 3.10 17.23 -9.00
N ALA A 62 2.67 16.15 -8.36
CA ALA A 62 1.63 16.22 -7.33
C ALA A 62 2.09 17.04 -6.12
N ALA A 63 3.33 16.88 -5.67
CA ALA A 63 3.90 17.67 -4.57
C ALA A 63 3.95 19.16 -4.89
N GLU A 64 4.22 19.52 -6.13
CA GLU A 64 4.25 20.90 -6.60
C GLU A 64 2.84 21.50 -6.64
N GLN A 65 1.84 20.74 -7.09
CA GLN A 65 0.43 21.14 -7.04
C GLN A 65 -0.05 21.34 -5.59
N ASP A 66 0.29 20.41 -4.69
CA ASP A 66 -0.02 20.52 -3.27
C ASP A 66 0.65 21.78 -2.67
N ARG A 67 1.92 22.04 -2.97
CA ARG A 67 2.62 23.27 -2.55
C ARG A 67 1.99 24.53 -3.11
N ALA A 68 1.54 24.51 -4.36
CA ALA A 68 0.85 25.65 -4.97
C ALA A 68 -0.50 25.92 -4.28
N LEU A 69 -1.24 24.88 -3.90
CA LEU A 69 -2.46 25.00 -3.10
C LEU A 69 -2.18 25.53 -1.69
N GLU A 70 -1.15 25.01 -1.02
CA GLU A 70 -0.69 25.52 0.28
C GLU A 70 -0.24 26.99 0.21
N SER A 71 0.42 27.40 -0.87
CA SER A 71 0.78 28.82 -1.08
C SER A 71 -0.45 29.71 -1.27
N LYS A 72 -1.46 29.25 -2.01
CA LYS A 72 -2.74 29.97 -2.14
C LYS A 72 -3.44 30.12 -0.79
N ILE A 73 -3.38 29.11 0.07
CA ILE A 73 -3.91 29.13 1.44
C ILE A 73 -3.24 30.21 2.29
N ASN A 74 -1.91 30.28 2.24
CA ASN A 74 -1.17 31.26 3.03
C ASN A 74 -1.36 32.70 2.53
N LYS A 75 -1.72 32.89 1.25
CA LYS A 75 -1.97 34.21 0.66
C LYS A 75 -3.38 34.75 0.89
N GLN A 76 -4.39 33.88 1.03
CA GLN A 76 -5.78 34.30 1.23
C GLN A 76 -6.14 34.63 2.69
N SER A 77 -5.33 34.24 3.67
CA SER A 77 -5.64 34.46 5.09
C SER A 77 -4.40 34.91 5.87
N ALA A 78 -4.33 36.21 6.17
CA ALA A 78 -3.34 36.79 7.09
C ALA A 78 -3.66 36.51 8.58
N ALA A 79 -4.75 35.78 8.89
CA ALA A 79 -5.23 35.58 10.26
C ALA A 79 -5.05 34.14 10.78
N ALA A 80 -4.94 34.03 12.11
CA ALA A 80 -4.62 32.87 12.94
C ALA A 80 -5.66 31.71 12.93
N LEU A 81 -6.21 31.34 11.78
CA LEU A 81 -7.00 30.11 11.65
C LEU A 81 -6.07 28.89 11.71
N SER A 82 -6.47 27.86 12.47
CA SER A 82 -5.81 26.56 12.43
C SER A 82 -5.88 25.99 11.00
N GLN A 83 -4.85 25.24 10.59
CA GLN A 83 -4.77 24.66 9.24
C GLN A 83 -6.05 23.91 8.86
N THR A 84 -6.68 23.21 9.80
CA THR A 84 -7.95 22.50 9.61
C THR A 84 -9.09 23.41 9.14
N LYS A 85 -9.27 24.58 9.76
CA LYS A 85 -10.32 25.55 9.37
C LYS A 85 -10.06 26.14 7.99
N ARG A 86 -8.79 26.35 7.62
CA ARG A 86 -8.40 26.87 6.30
C ARG A 86 -8.76 25.89 5.18
N TRP A 87 -8.49 24.60 5.38
CA TRP A 87 -8.84 23.56 4.41
C TRP A 87 -10.35 23.40 4.24
N GLN A 88 -11.11 23.51 5.33
CA GLN A 88 -12.56 23.41 5.30
C GLN A 88 -13.19 24.53 4.48
N GLN A 89 -12.73 25.78 4.65
CA GLN A 89 -13.19 26.91 3.82
C GLN A 89 -12.93 26.71 2.33
N LEU A 90 -11.77 26.18 1.95
CA LEU A 90 -11.47 25.90 0.54
C LEU A 90 -12.30 24.76 -0.04
N ARG A 91 -12.68 23.78 0.79
CA ARG A 91 -13.61 22.72 0.40
C ARG A 91 -14.97 23.32 0.08
N ASP A 92 -15.49 24.15 0.98
CA ASP A 92 -16.79 24.82 0.84
C ASP A 92 -16.81 25.78 -0.37
N GLN A 93 -15.66 26.37 -0.71
CA GLN A 93 -15.48 27.22 -1.89
C GLN A 93 -15.21 26.45 -3.19
N GLY A 94 -15.14 25.11 -3.16
CA GLY A 94 -14.83 24.28 -4.32
C GLY A 94 -13.39 24.41 -4.84
N GLY A 95 -12.48 24.97 -4.03
CA GLY A 95 -11.07 25.12 -4.37
C GLY A 95 -10.24 23.85 -4.18
N LEU A 96 -10.79 22.83 -3.51
CA LEU A 96 -10.17 21.52 -3.35
C LEU A 96 -10.69 20.53 -4.40
N PRO A 97 -9.82 19.67 -4.96
CA PRO A 97 -10.27 18.59 -5.83
C PRO A 97 -11.20 17.64 -5.07
N PRO A 98 -12.19 17.02 -5.76
CA PRO A 98 -13.18 16.15 -5.13
C PRO A 98 -12.54 14.94 -4.43
N ASP A 99 -13.24 14.44 -3.41
CA ASP A 99 -12.83 13.26 -2.66
C ASP A 99 -13.09 12.00 -3.49
N ASP A 100 -12.04 11.30 -3.87
CA ASP A 100 -12.14 9.96 -4.45
C ASP A 100 -12.48 8.96 -3.34
N PRO A 101 -13.38 7.97 -3.54
CA PRO A 101 -13.62 6.88 -2.56
C PRO A 101 -12.32 6.23 -2.02
N ASN A 102 -11.28 6.22 -2.83
CA ASN A 102 -9.97 5.65 -2.56
C ASN A 102 -8.92 6.72 -2.24
N TRP A 103 -9.30 7.86 -1.67
CA TRP A 103 -8.38 8.97 -1.32
C TRP A 103 -7.21 8.56 -0.39
N HIS A 104 -7.35 7.43 0.31
CA HIS A 104 -6.36 6.83 1.19
C HIS A 104 -5.46 5.80 0.47
N ILE A 105 -5.85 5.36 -0.73
CA ILE A 105 -5.11 4.44 -1.60
C ILE A 105 -4.17 5.26 -2.48
N GLY A 106 -3.02 5.64 -1.91
CA GLY A 106 -2.00 6.43 -2.58
C GLY A 106 -1.39 7.46 -1.64
N ARG A 107 -0.81 8.51 -2.20
CA ARG A 107 -0.29 9.62 -1.41
C ARG A 107 -1.46 10.40 -0.79
N LEU A 108 -1.47 10.47 0.54
CA LEU A 108 -2.46 11.22 1.28
C LEU A 108 -2.27 12.72 1.05
N ARG A 109 -3.35 13.42 0.70
CA ARG A 109 -3.31 14.88 0.51
C ARG A 109 -3.29 15.59 1.87
N PRO A 110 -2.57 16.72 2.04
CA PRO A 110 -2.43 17.40 3.33
C PRO A 110 -3.74 17.74 4.05
N TRP A 111 -4.79 18.09 3.32
CA TRP A 111 -6.10 18.43 3.88
C TRP A 111 -6.94 17.24 4.31
N MET A 112 -6.60 16.03 3.87
CA MET A 112 -7.27 14.79 4.26
C MET A 112 -6.68 14.18 5.53
N VAL A 113 -5.58 14.75 6.06
CA VAL A 113 -4.92 14.28 7.29
C VAL A 113 -5.88 14.17 8.48
N PRO A 114 -6.77 15.14 8.77
CA PRO A 114 -7.72 15.00 9.86
C PRO A 114 -8.66 13.80 9.69
N GLN A 115 -9.17 13.58 8.47
CA GLN A 115 -10.07 12.47 8.16
C GLN A 115 -9.33 11.12 8.20
N ALA A 116 -8.07 11.08 7.75
CA ALA A 116 -7.20 9.91 7.87
C ALA A 116 -6.93 9.54 9.32
N MET A 117 -6.69 10.54 10.19
CA MET A 117 -6.53 10.33 11.62
C MET A 117 -7.81 9.77 12.24
N GLU A 118 -8.96 10.37 11.96
CA GLU A 118 -10.25 9.89 12.46
C GLU A 118 -10.53 8.44 12.04
N ARG A 119 -10.31 8.14 10.76
CA ARG A 119 -10.51 6.79 10.20
C ARG A 119 -9.53 5.77 10.79
N GLY A 120 -8.26 6.16 10.98
CA GLY A 120 -7.25 5.33 11.63
C GLY A 120 -7.62 5.02 13.09
N MET A 121 -8.11 6.01 13.83
CA MET A 121 -8.58 5.83 15.21
C MET A 121 -9.84 4.94 15.27
N ALA A 122 -10.75 5.07 14.31
CA ALA A 122 -11.92 4.20 14.21
C ALA A 122 -11.51 2.73 13.98
N HIS A 123 -10.57 2.46 13.06
CA HIS A 123 -10.04 1.11 12.85
C HIS A 123 -9.33 0.56 14.09
N LYS A 124 -8.54 1.38 14.79
CA LYS A 124 -7.90 1.00 16.05
C LYS A 124 -8.95 0.62 17.11
N SER A 125 -9.99 1.42 17.26
CA SER A 125 -11.09 1.13 18.20
C SER A 125 -11.84 -0.15 17.81
N ALA A 126 -12.12 -0.35 16.52
CA ALA A 126 -12.72 -1.59 16.02
C ALA A 126 -11.84 -2.81 16.33
N ALA A 127 -10.52 -2.70 16.19
CA ALA A 127 -9.58 -3.76 16.53
C ALA A 127 -9.59 -4.10 18.04
N GLN A 128 -9.66 -3.08 18.90
CA GLN A 128 -9.72 -3.27 20.35
C GLN A 128 -11.00 -4.01 20.79
N ASN A 129 -12.11 -3.75 20.10
CA ASN A 129 -13.41 -4.36 20.38
C ASN A 129 -13.63 -5.70 19.66
N ALA A 130 -12.78 -6.06 18.69
CA ALA A 130 -12.90 -7.31 17.97
C ALA A 130 -12.50 -8.51 18.84
N THR A 131 -13.41 -9.50 18.92
CA THR A 131 -13.19 -10.77 19.61
C THR A 131 -12.38 -11.76 18.78
N ASP A 132 -12.63 -11.77 17.47
CA ASP A 132 -11.88 -12.59 16.52
C ASP A 132 -10.46 -12.05 16.32
N PRO A 133 -9.40 -12.83 16.63
CA PRO A 133 -8.02 -12.42 16.41
C PRO A 133 -7.72 -12.02 14.95
N PHE A 134 -8.42 -12.58 13.96
CA PHE A 134 -8.22 -12.24 12.55
C PHE A 134 -8.79 -10.86 12.22
N GLN A 135 -10.02 -10.58 12.66
CA GLN A 135 -10.63 -9.26 12.51
C GLN A 135 -9.83 -8.19 13.26
N LYS A 136 -9.30 -8.54 14.43
CA LYS A 136 -8.42 -7.67 15.21
C LYS A 136 -7.13 -7.33 14.46
N LEU A 137 -6.43 -8.32 13.91
CA LEU A 137 -5.21 -8.10 13.12
C LEU A 137 -5.48 -7.25 11.88
N TYR A 138 -6.55 -7.56 11.14
CA TYR A 138 -6.95 -6.80 9.96
C TYR A 138 -7.23 -5.32 10.31
N ALA A 139 -8.02 -5.07 11.36
CA ALA A 139 -8.36 -3.71 11.76
C ALA A 139 -7.14 -2.92 12.26
N TYR A 140 -6.20 -3.55 12.98
CA TYR A 140 -4.93 -2.88 13.34
C TYR A 140 -4.04 -2.63 12.11
N GLU A 141 -4.05 -3.49 11.11
CA GLU A 141 -3.30 -3.28 9.86
C GLU A 141 -3.87 -2.08 9.09
N GLU A 142 -5.19 -2.00 8.95
CA GLU A 142 -5.86 -0.86 8.33
C GLU A 142 -5.60 0.44 9.10
N ALA A 143 -5.64 0.41 10.43
CA ALA A 143 -5.26 1.55 11.26
C ALA A 143 -3.80 1.98 11.01
N SER A 144 -2.87 1.01 10.97
CA SER A 144 -1.45 1.27 10.75
C SER A 144 -1.17 1.86 9.37
N LYS A 145 -1.90 1.44 8.33
CA LYS A 145 -1.84 2.05 6.99
C LYS A 145 -2.23 3.52 7.05
N MET A 146 -3.35 3.85 7.70
CA MET A 146 -3.81 5.23 7.85
C MET A 146 -2.80 6.12 8.60
N PHE A 147 -2.28 5.66 9.74
CA PHE A 147 -1.28 6.43 10.50
C PHE A 147 0.03 6.58 9.75
N THR A 148 0.47 5.56 9.02
CA THR A 148 1.66 5.65 8.15
C THR A 148 1.49 6.75 7.12
N ARG A 149 0.34 6.80 6.44
CA ARG A 149 0.02 7.85 5.48
C ARG A 149 0.00 9.25 6.11
N VAL A 150 -0.51 9.37 7.33
CA VAL A 150 -0.46 10.63 8.07
C VAL A 150 0.99 11.04 8.34
N LEU A 151 1.83 10.12 8.82
CA LEU A 151 3.24 10.38 9.14
C LEU A 151 4.10 10.71 7.91
N GLU A 152 3.77 10.14 6.74
CA GLU A 152 4.38 10.50 5.45
C GLU A 152 4.16 11.98 5.09
N VAL A 153 3.01 12.54 5.49
CA VAL A 153 2.63 13.92 5.18
C VAL A 153 3.05 14.88 6.31
N LYS A 154 2.83 14.49 7.56
CA LYS A 154 3.07 15.33 8.74
C LYS A 154 3.48 14.46 9.93
N GLN A 155 4.63 14.77 10.50
CA GLN A 155 5.15 14.08 11.70
C GLN A 155 4.36 14.47 12.95
N LEU A 156 3.17 13.89 13.11
CA LEU A 156 2.30 14.11 14.26
C LEU A 156 2.64 13.11 15.39
N PRO A 157 2.96 13.57 16.62
CA PRO A 157 3.26 12.69 17.74
C PRO A 157 2.14 11.70 18.06
N GLU A 158 0.89 12.15 17.98
CA GLU A 158 -0.30 11.32 18.22
C GLU A 158 -0.42 10.17 17.21
N ALA A 159 -0.20 10.46 15.92
CA ALA A 159 -0.20 9.44 14.86
C ALA A 159 0.93 8.43 15.07
N ARG A 160 2.11 8.90 15.51
CA ARG A 160 3.27 8.03 15.81
C ARG A 160 2.99 7.11 16.99
N ALA A 161 2.41 7.64 18.06
CA ALA A 161 2.03 6.87 19.24
C ALA A 161 0.98 5.80 18.86
N ALA A 162 -0.09 6.21 18.18
CA ALA A 162 -1.15 5.29 17.75
C ALA A 162 -0.63 4.20 16.79
N PHE A 163 0.26 4.53 15.86
CA PHE A 163 0.93 3.57 15.00
C PHE A 163 1.75 2.54 15.79
N ASN A 164 2.59 3.01 16.71
CA ASN A 164 3.44 2.13 17.52
C ASN A 164 2.58 1.18 18.39
N GLU A 165 1.48 1.69 18.96
CA GLU A 165 0.52 0.87 19.70
C GLU A 165 -0.13 -0.21 18.81
N CYS A 166 -0.55 0.13 17.59
CA CYS A 166 -1.11 -0.84 16.65
C CYS A 166 -0.07 -1.92 16.30
N CYS A 167 1.17 -1.53 16.00
CA CYS A 167 2.25 -2.49 15.72
C CYS A 167 2.54 -3.42 16.90
N ALA A 168 2.59 -2.87 18.12
CA ALA A 168 2.79 -3.67 19.33
C ALA A 168 1.64 -4.67 19.53
N ALA A 169 0.39 -4.20 19.40
CA ALA A 169 -0.79 -5.05 19.54
C ALA A 169 -0.84 -6.16 18.46
N MET A 170 -0.52 -5.82 17.21
CA MET A 170 -0.42 -6.82 16.13
C MET A 170 0.62 -7.88 16.43
N ASN A 171 1.81 -7.49 16.89
CA ASN A 171 2.87 -8.43 17.23
C ASN A 171 2.43 -9.41 18.32
N VAL A 172 1.71 -8.94 19.34
CA VAL A 172 1.14 -9.79 20.39
C VAL A 172 0.17 -10.82 19.80
N GLU A 173 -0.78 -10.39 18.97
CA GLU A 173 -1.76 -11.30 18.37
C GLU A 173 -1.10 -12.27 17.37
N TYR A 174 -0.08 -11.85 16.63
CA TYR A 174 0.71 -12.75 15.77
C TYR A 174 1.42 -13.84 16.57
N GLN A 175 2.03 -13.51 17.71
CA GLN A 175 2.66 -14.51 18.58
C GLN A 175 1.63 -15.48 19.15
N ARG A 176 0.46 -14.97 19.58
CA ARG A 176 -0.65 -15.79 20.06
C ARG A 176 -1.12 -16.77 18.99
N MET A 177 -1.37 -16.31 17.77
CA MET A 177 -1.75 -17.18 16.66
C MET A 177 -0.68 -18.22 16.33
N LYS A 178 0.60 -17.85 16.36
CA LYS A 178 1.73 -18.76 16.13
C LYS A 178 1.77 -19.87 17.19
N GLN A 179 1.48 -19.54 18.45
CA GLN A 179 1.40 -20.51 19.54
C GLN A 179 0.22 -21.47 19.36
N VAL A 180 -0.98 -20.95 19.06
CA VAL A 180 -2.16 -21.77 18.75
C VAL A 180 -1.84 -22.73 17.60
N LYS A 181 -1.25 -22.23 16.52
CA LYS A 181 -0.87 -23.05 15.36
C LYS A 181 0.12 -24.17 15.72
N ARG A 182 1.08 -23.91 16.61
CA ARG A 182 2.03 -24.92 17.10
C ARG A 182 1.33 -25.99 17.94
N GLN A 183 0.42 -25.59 18.83
CA GLN A 183 -0.37 -26.51 19.66
C GLN A 183 -1.29 -27.38 18.80
N THR A 184 -1.97 -26.78 17.80
CA THR A 184 -2.80 -27.54 16.86
C THR A 184 -1.99 -28.56 16.08
N LYS A 185 -0.78 -28.23 15.64
CA LYS A 185 0.11 -29.19 14.93
C LYS A 185 0.62 -30.31 15.85
N ALA A 186 0.87 -30.01 17.12
CA ALA A 186 1.26 -31.03 18.09
C ALA A 186 0.13 -32.03 18.36
N LEU A 187 -1.12 -31.56 18.33
CA LEU A 187 -2.33 -32.38 18.53
C LEU A 187 -2.78 -33.09 17.24
N ASN A 188 -2.58 -32.47 16.07
CA ASN A 188 -2.93 -33.00 14.75
C ASN A 188 -1.79 -32.72 13.75
N PRO A 189 -0.84 -33.67 13.58
CA PRO A 189 0.30 -33.52 12.69
C PRO A 189 -0.06 -33.27 11.22
N ASP A 190 -1.21 -33.78 10.77
CA ASP A 190 -1.71 -33.68 9.39
C ASP A 190 -2.57 -32.42 9.13
N ALA A 191 -2.72 -31.54 10.12
CA ALA A 191 -3.49 -30.31 9.96
C ALA A 191 -2.83 -29.39 8.92
N PRO A 192 -3.56 -28.92 7.87
CA PRO A 192 -2.99 -28.07 6.84
C PRO A 192 -2.51 -26.74 7.42
N MET A 193 -1.27 -26.35 7.11
CA MET A 193 -0.67 -25.11 7.62
C MET A 193 -1.21 -23.89 6.89
N THR A 194 -1.76 -22.92 7.64
CA THR A 194 -2.03 -21.56 7.14
C THR A 194 -0.73 -20.85 6.76
N LYS A 195 -0.59 -20.35 5.54
CA LYS A 195 0.45 -19.37 5.18
C LYS A 195 -0.04 -17.96 5.51
N ILE A 196 0.92 -17.06 5.79
CA ILE A 196 0.61 -15.62 5.85
C ILE A 196 0.06 -15.22 4.48
N GLY A 197 -1.15 -14.65 4.43
CA GLY A 197 -1.88 -14.35 3.19
C GLY A 197 -3.04 -15.30 2.87
N ASP A 198 -3.14 -16.48 3.51
CA ASP A 198 -4.25 -17.42 3.27
C ASP A 198 -5.63 -16.84 3.62
N PHE A 199 -5.71 -15.81 4.47
CA PHE A 199 -6.95 -15.12 4.83
C PHE A 199 -7.49 -14.20 3.71
N ASN A 200 -6.62 -13.73 2.82
CA ASN A 200 -7.05 -12.96 1.64
C ASN A 200 -7.58 -13.87 0.54
N THR A 201 -7.12 -15.11 0.49
CA THR A 201 -7.60 -16.13 -0.43
C THR A 201 -8.69 -16.96 0.25
N LYS A 202 -9.97 -16.60 0.06
CA LYS A 202 -11.19 -17.31 0.55
C LYS A 202 -11.32 -18.80 0.15
N ARG A 203 -10.25 -19.45 -0.31
CA ARG A 203 -10.20 -20.80 -0.89
C ARG A 203 -9.97 -21.91 0.14
N THR A 204 -9.65 -21.61 1.39
CA THR A 204 -9.31 -22.65 2.39
C THR A 204 -10.56 -23.04 3.21
N PRO A 205 -11.03 -24.31 3.16
CA PRO A 205 -12.30 -24.74 3.76
C PRO A 205 -12.46 -24.49 5.26
N TRP A 206 -11.38 -24.50 6.04
CA TRP A 206 -11.45 -24.25 7.48
C TRP A 206 -11.61 -22.76 7.82
N VAL A 207 -11.17 -21.84 6.94
CA VAL A 207 -11.48 -20.38 7.04
C VAL A 207 -12.98 -20.15 6.80
N GLN A 208 -13.60 -20.92 5.89
CA GLN A 208 -15.05 -20.91 5.71
C GLN A 208 -15.80 -21.51 6.91
N GLY A 209 -15.23 -22.52 7.57
CA GLY A 209 -15.80 -23.13 8.78
C GLY A 209 -15.85 -22.19 9.99
N VAL A 210 -14.84 -21.32 10.15
CA VAL A 210 -14.80 -20.30 11.22
C VAL A 210 -15.79 -19.16 10.93
N LEU A 211 -15.94 -18.73 9.68
CA LEU A 211 -16.87 -17.67 9.28
C LEU A 211 -18.35 -18.09 9.26
N ARG A 212 -18.66 -19.40 9.24
CA ARG A 212 -20.03 -19.92 9.27
C ARG A 212 -20.59 -20.10 10.68
N ASN A 213 -19.74 -20.02 11.70
CA ASN A 213 -20.10 -20.18 13.11
C ASN A 213 -19.93 -18.86 13.91
N ALA A 214 -19.75 -17.73 13.22
CA ALA A 214 -19.81 -16.37 13.74
C ALA A 214 -21.08 -15.70 13.22
#